data_AF-A0A7C1U8R4-F1
#
_entry.id   AF-A0A7C1U8R4-F1
#
_cell.length_a   1.000
_cell.length_b   1.000
_cell.length_c   1.000
_cell.angle_alpha   90.00
_cell.angle_beta   90.00
_cell.angle_gamma   90.00
#
_symmetry.space_group_name_H-M   'P 1'
#
loop_
_entity.id
_entity.type
_entity.pdbx_description
1 polymer ?
#
loop_
_entity_poly.entity_id
_entity_poly.type
_entity_poly.pdbx_seq_one_letter_code
_entity_poly.pdbx_strand_id
1 'polypeptide(L)'
;VDGEAKVGWPTPSKKLELYSKTMADWGWPEYAAPAFIRSHIHWEDLDLAAGERVLVPTFRIPTLIHTRSANAKWLNEISHHHPLWIHPEDCEKLGIETNGLVRINTGIGHFVIHAWRTEGIRPGVVAASHHMGRWRLGDDKGRSWGAGKAEIDRDAEGRWHLSRGEQQPYESADPDTGRIWWRDTGVHQNLTFPVQPDPISGMHCWLQKVRVEAAHPGDNYGDVMVDTDKSHQLYKEWLAMTRPGPGPENLRRPLWFARPVKPLATAYVYESGGTTG
;
A
#
# COMPACT_ATOMS: atom_id res chain seq x y z
N VAL A 1 32.35 28.45 -12.08
CA VAL A 1 33.18 27.32 -12.57
C VAL A 1 34.09 27.93 -13.61
N ASP A 2 35.40 27.90 -13.37
CA ASP A 2 36.40 28.54 -14.25
C ASP A 2 36.13 30.02 -14.55
N GLY A 3 35.79 30.78 -13.51
CA GLY A 3 35.46 32.21 -13.63
C GLY A 3 34.05 32.51 -14.16
N GLU A 4 33.32 31.51 -14.65
CA GLU A 4 31.96 31.70 -15.18
C GLU A 4 30.87 31.39 -14.14
N ALA A 5 29.85 32.25 -14.10
CA ALA A 5 28.64 31.99 -13.32
C ALA A 5 27.85 30.82 -13.95
N LYS A 6 27.42 29.88 -13.10
CA LYS A 6 26.57 28.74 -13.50
C LYS A 6 25.35 28.70 -12.57
N VAL A 7 24.22 28.20 -13.06
CA VAL A 7 22.93 28.18 -12.35
C VAL A 7 23.01 27.37 -11.04
N GLY A 8 23.76 26.26 -11.04
CA GLY A 8 23.87 25.34 -9.92
C GLY A 8 22.61 24.50 -9.69
N TRP A 9 22.64 23.65 -8.67
CA TRP A 9 21.51 22.79 -8.29
C TRP A 9 20.39 23.63 -7.64
N PRO A 10 19.12 23.19 -7.68
CA PRO A 10 18.01 23.85 -7.00
C PRO A 10 18.02 23.61 -5.48
N THR A 11 19.20 23.68 -4.86
CA THR A 11 19.46 23.61 -3.42
C THR A 11 19.84 24.98 -2.88
N PRO A 12 19.73 25.24 -1.56
CA PRO A 12 20.17 26.49 -0.96
C PRO A 12 21.64 26.82 -1.26
N SER A 13 22.52 25.81 -1.26
CA SER A 13 23.96 25.99 -1.53
C SER A 13 24.32 26.09 -3.02
N LYS A 14 23.38 25.84 -3.94
CA LYS A 14 23.61 25.66 -5.38
C LYS A 14 24.53 24.50 -5.75
N LYS A 15 24.85 23.62 -4.78
CA LYS A 15 25.70 22.44 -4.93
C LYS A 15 24.89 21.16 -4.76
N LEU A 16 25.50 20.03 -5.14
CA LEU A 16 25.05 18.71 -4.71
C LEU A 16 25.39 18.56 -3.22
N GLU A 17 24.37 18.46 -2.36
CA GLU A 17 24.52 18.45 -0.90
C GLU A 17 24.69 17.03 -0.37
N LEU A 18 25.93 16.58 -0.16
CA LEU A 18 26.20 15.36 0.62
C LEU A 18 25.85 15.56 2.10
N TYR A 19 26.06 16.78 2.61
CA TYR A 19 25.53 17.22 3.89
C TYR A 19 24.40 18.23 3.62
N SER A 20 23.18 17.89 4.02
CA SER A 20 22.00 18.73 3.91
C SER A 20 21.82 19.56 5.17
N LYS A 21 22.18 20.84 5.08
CA LYS A 21 21.83 21.83 6.11
C LYS A 21 20.31 21.91 6.32
N THR A 22 19.53 21.68 5.26
CA THR A 22 18.06 21.59 5.34
C THR A 22 17.63 20.54 6.36
N MET A 23 18.12 19.31 6.27
CA MET A 23 17.73 18.25 7.22
C MET A 23 18.11 18.62 8.67
N ALA A 24 19.33 19.13 8.87
CA ALA A 24 19.81 19.54 10.19
C ALA A 24 18.96 20.68 10.80
N ASP A 25 18.73 21.76 10.05
CA ASP A 25 17.97 22.92 10.52
C ASP A 25 16.48 22.60 10.72
N TRP A 26 15.96 21.59 10.03
CA TRP A 26 14.59 21.09 10.16
C TRP A 26 14.45 19.97 11.18
N GLY A 27 15.43 19.86 12.08
CA GLY A 27 15.36 19.03 13.25
C GLY A 27 15.76 17.58 13.02
N TRP A 28 16.39 17.21 11.91
CA TRP A 28 16.88 15.86 11.57
C TRP A 28 18.40 15.80 11.30
N PRO A 29 19.25 16.23 12.24
CA PRO A 29 20.70 16.29 12.04
C PRO A 29 21.37 14.92 11.83
N GLU A 30 20.81 13.85 12.40
CA GLU A 30 21.33 12.49 12.22
C GLU A 30 21.17 11.97 10.78
N TYR A 31 20.27 12.58 10.00
CA TYR A 31 20.03 12.27 8.58
C TYR A 31 20.50 13.42 7.68
N ALA A 32 21.35 14.31 8.20
CA ALA A 32 21.94 15.38 7.38
C ALA A 32 22.90 14.83 6.32
N ALA A 33 23.45 13.63 6.49
CA ALA A 33 24.19 12.92 5.45
C ALA A 33 23.53 11.56 5.16
N PRO A 34 23.76 10.96 3.97
CA PRO A 34 23.32 9.60 3.69
C PRO A 34 23.83 8.63 4.77
N ALA A 35 22.89 7.91 5.38
CA ALA A 35 23.15 6.96 6.45
C ALA A 35 22.25 5.74 6.31
N PHE A 36 22.59 4.67 7.01
CA PHE A 36 21.70 3.53 7.15
C PHE A 36 20.52 3.91 8.06
N ILE A 37 19.30 3.72 7.55
CA ILE A 37 18.07 3.87 8.32
C ILE A 37 17.42 2.50 8.39
N ARG A 38 17.26 1.99 9.61
CA ARG A 38 16.61 0.70 9.83
C ARG A 38 15.13 0.80 9.42
N SER A 39 14.68 -0.10 8.54
CA SER A 39 13.30 -0.11 8.05
C SER A 39 12.32 -0.56 9.15
N HIS A 40 11.08 -0.06 9.09
CA HIS A 40 9.97 -0.50 9.98
C HIS A 40 9.60 -1.98 9.82
N ILE A 41 10.10 -2.64 8.77
CA ILE A 41 9.90 -4.06 8.48
C ILE A 41 11.24 -4.79 8.32
N HIS A 42 12.26 -4.42 9.11
CA HIS A 42 13.56 -5.07 9.06
C HIS A 42 13.43 -6.57 9.33
N TRP A 43 14.09 -7.40 8.53
CA TRP A 43 13.92 -8.86 8.55
C TRP A 43 14.32 -9.51 9.89
N GLU A 44 15.23 -8.88 10.64
CA GLU A 44 15.65 -9.35 11.97
C GLU A 44 14.57 -9.17 13.04
N ASP A 45 13.57 -8.30 12.81
CA ASP A 45 12.44 -8.08 13.73
C ASP A 45 11.22 -8.95 13.37
N LEU A 46 11.39 -9.90 12.43
CA LEU A 46 10.34 -10.82 12.01
C LEU A 46 10.48 -12.17 12.70
N ASP A 47 9.41 -12.60 13.34
CA ASP A 47 9.24 -13.98 13.77
C ASP A 47 8.76 -14.84 12.59
N LEU A 48 9.73 -15.33 11.81
CA LEU A 48 9.46 -16.17 10.65
C LEU A 48 8.75 -17.49 11.03
N ALA A 49 8.97 -17.99 12.25
CA ALA A 49 8.34 -19.21 12.75
C ALA A 49 6.86 -18.99 13.09
N ALA A 50 6.50 -17.80 13.59
CA ALA A 50 5.12 -17.38 13.78
C ALA A 50 4.40 -16.96 12.48
N GLY A 51 5.04 -17.14 11.31
CA GLY A 51 4.47 -16.79 10.01
C GLY A 51 4.61 -15.32 9.63
N GLU A 52 5.42 -14.53 10.35
CA GLU A 52 5.65 -13.14 9.96
C GLU A 52 6.46 -13.05 8.67
N ARG A 53 6.03 -12.19 7.74
CA ARG A 53 6.65 -12.02 6.42
C ARG A 53 6.65 -10.54 6.03
N VAL A 54 7.57 -10.18 5.14
CA VAL A 54 7.47 -8.92 4.40
C VAL A 54 6.50 -9.11 3.24
N LEU A 55 5.40 -8.35 3.23
CA LEU A 55 4.55 -8.24 2.05
C LEU A 55 5.04 -7.11 1.15
N VAL A 56 5.26 -7.44 -0.12
CA VAL A 56 5.52 -6.50 -1.22
C VAL A 56 4.22 -6.30 -2.00
N PRO A 57 3.42 -5.25 -1.72
CA PRO A 57 2.14 -5.08 -2.40
C PRO A 57 2.23 -4.27 -3.70
N THR A 58 3.41 -3.73 -4.00
CA THR A 58 3.58 -2.63 -4.97
C THR A 58 4.11 -3.06 -6.33
N PHE A 59 4.44 -4.35 -6.50
CA PHE A 59 4.96 -4.85 -7.77
C PHE A 59 3.89 -4.81 -8.86
N ARG A 60 4.36 -4.69 -10.09
CA ARG A 60 3.51 -4.46 -11.25
C ARG A 60 3.48 -5.67 -12.15
N ILE A 61 2.29 -5.98 -12.64
CA ILE A 61 2.15 -6.94 -13.73
C ILE A 61 2.13 -6.18 -15.06
N PRO A 62 2.87 -6.63 -16.09
CA PRO A 62 3.05 -5.87 -17.33
C PRO A 62 1.76 -5.51 -18.08
N THR A 63 0.70 -6.28 -17.86
CA THR A 63 -0.61 -6.15 -18.50
C THR A 63 -1.53 -5.13 -17.82
N LEU A 64 -1.23 -4.67 -16.60
CA LEU A 64 -2.10 -3.77 -15.86
C LEU A 64 -1.40 -2.46 -15.46
N ILE A 65 -2.12 -1.34 -15.55
CA ILE A 65 -1.62 -0.01 -15.19
C ILE A 65 -2.36 0.48 -13.96
N HIS A 66 -1.75 0.29 -12.79
CA HIS A 66 -2.44 0.48 -11.50
C HIS A 66 -3.83 -0.14 -11.57
N THR A 67 -4.87 0.63 -11.31
CA THR A 67 -6.25 0.18 -11.39
C THR A 67 -6.98 0.77 -12.59
N ARG A 68 -6.26 1.34 -13.57
CA ARG A 68 -6.83 2.05 -14.73
C ARG A 68 -7.18 1.10 -15.88
N SER A 69 -6.57 -0.08 -15.90
CA SER A 69 -6.79 -1.11 -16.91
C SER A 69 -7.91 -2.10 -16.57
N ALA A 70 -8.59 -1.95 -15.42
CA ALA A 70 -9.69 -2.83 -15.00
C ALA A 70 -10.89 -2.82 -15.96
N ASN A 71 -10.95 -1.84 -16.88
CA ASN A 71 -11.98 -1.78 -17.92
C ASN A 71 -11.47 -2.13 -19.33
N ALA A 72 -10.24 -2.63 -19.46
CA ALA A 72 -9.68 -3.08 -20.73
C ALA A 72 -9.87 -4.59 -20.87
N LYS A 73 -10.80 -5.03 -21.73
CA LYS A 73 -11.22 -6.44 -21.85
C LYS A 73 -10.06 -7.41 -22.06
N TRP A 74 -9.19 -7.17 -23.04
CA TRP A 74 -8.06 -8.05 -23.36
C TRP A 74 -7.02 -8.11 -22.24
N LEU A 75 -6.80 -7.00 -21.51
CA LEU A 75 -5.84 -6.99 -20.42
C LEU A 75 -6.37 -7.74 -19.19
N ASN A 76 -7.67 -7.67 -18.91
CA ASN A 76 -8.29 -8.44 -17.83
C ASN A 76 -8.34 -9.93 -18.18
N GLU A 77 -8.63 -10.28 -19.44
CA GLU A 77 -8.59 -11.67 -19.87
C GLU A 77 -7.23 -12.33 -19.60
N ILE A 78 -6.12 -11.61 -19.80
CA ILE A 78 -4.76 -12.11 -19.51
C ILE A 78 -4.46 -12.12 -18.00
N SER A 79 -5.02 -11.21 -17.21
CA SER A 79 -4.64 -11.00 -15.80
C SER A 79 -5.84 -10.75 -14.89
N HIS A 80 -6.68 -11.78 -14.75
CA HIS A 80 -7.86 -11.80 -13.89
C HIS A 80 -7.65 -12.61 -12.59
N HIS A 81 -6.59 -13.41 -12.51
CA HIS A 81 -6.25 -14.14 -11.28
C HIS A 81 -5.32 -13.34 -10.36
N HIS A 82 -5.66 -13.20 -9.07
CA HIS A 82 -4.85 -12.46 -8.09
C HIS A 82 -4.24 -13.41 -7.05
N PRO A 83 -3.08 -14.01 -7.32
CA PRO A 83 -2.41 -14.86 -6.34
C PRO A 83 -1.43 -14.08 -5.45
N LEU A 84 -1.21 -14.61 -4.24
CA LEU A 84 -0.05 -14.29 -3.41
C LEU A 84 1.15 -15.13 -3.86
N TRP A 85 2.21 -14.49 -4.30
CA TRP A 85 3.48 -15.15 -4.60
C TRP A 85 4.14 -15.50 -3.27
N ILE A 86 4.46 -16.78 -3.09
CA ILE A 86 5.07 -17.31 -1.88
C ILE A 86 6.09 -18.40 -2.24
N HIS A 87 7.21 -18.41 -1.52
CA HIS A 87 8.26 -19.40 -1.75
C HIS A 87 7.79 -20.80 -1.31
N PRO A 88 8.12 -21.89 -2.04
CA PRO A 88 7.72 -23.25 -1.68
C PRO A 88 8.10 -23.64 -0.24
N GLU A 89 9.31 -23.30 0.21
CA GLU A 89 9.78 -23.55 1.59
C GLU A 89 8.89 -22.88 2.65
N ASP A 90 8.39 -21.67 2.37
CA ASP A 90 7.47 -21.00 3.30
C ASP A 90 6.10 -21.67 3.30
N CYS A 91 5.62 -22.16 2.15
CA CYS A 91 4.40 -22.96 2.11
C CYS A 91 4.50 -24.23 2.94
N GLU A 92 5.61 -24.95 2.84
CA GLU A 92 5.85 -26.19 3.60
C GLU A 92 5.87 -25.91 5.11
N LYS A 93 6.63 -24.89 5.53
CA LYS A 93 6.73 -24.50 6.95
C LYS A 93 5.40 -24.03 7.55
N LEU A 94 4.58 -23.37 6.74
CA LEU A 94 3.29 -22.82 7.18
C LEU A 94 2.10 -23.76 6.92
N GLY A 95 2.34 -24.97 6.39
CA GLY A 95 1.29 -25.94 6.09
C GLY A 95 0.30 -25.45 5.01
N ILE A 96 0.74 -24.58 4.10
CA ILE A 96 -0.10 -24.03 3.03
C ILE A 96 -0.07 -25.00 1.86
N GLU A 97 -1.20 -25.56 1.47
CA GLU A 97 -1.32 -26.49 0.33
C GLU A 97 -1.05 -25.83 -1.04
N THR A 98 -0.85 -26.64 -2.08
CA THR A 98 -0.71 -26.13 -3.45
C THR A 98 -2.01 -25.48 -3.89
N ASN A 99 -1.96 -24.22 -4.34
CA ASN A 99 -3.13 -23.37 -4.60
C ASN A 99 -4.04 -23.18 -3.38
N GLY A 100 -3.53 -23.48 -2.18
CA GLY A 100 -4.25 -23.33 -0.93
C GLY A 100 -4.67 -21.88 -0.69
N LEU A 101 -5.76 -21.74 0.05
CA LEU A 101 -6.23 -20.44 0.49
C LEU A 101 -5.41 -19.98 1.70
N VAL A 102 -5.02 -18.72 1.73
CA VAL A 102 -4.22 -18.15 2.81
C VAL A 102 -4.86 -16.88 3.36
N ARG A 103 -4.78 -16.71 4.67
CA ARG A 103 -5.17 -15.48 5.36
C ARG A 103 -3.92 -14.65 5.62
N ILE A 104 -3.96 -13.39 5.19
CA ILE A 104 -2.88 -12.42 5.37
C ILE A 104 -3.32 -11.41 6.41
N ASN A 105 -2.78 -11.55 7.63
CA ASN A 105 -3.10 -10.67 8.74
C ASN A 105 -2.16 -9.46 8.72
N THR A 106 -2.73 -8.28 8.79
CA THR A 106 -2.01 -6.99 8.89
C THR A 106 -2.23 -6.39 10.28
N GLY A 107 -1.64 -5.22 10.54
CA GLY A 107 -1.86 -4.50 11.80
C GLY A 107 -3.31 -4.09 12.06
N ILE A 108 -4.17 -4.01 11.03
CA ILE A 108 -5.54 -3.50 11.15
C ILE A 108 -6.62 -4.48 10.69
N GLY A 109 -6.26 -5.70 10.30
CA GLY A 109 -7.24 -6.60 9.71
C GLY A 109 -6.62 -7.78 9.00
N HIS A 110 -7.35 -8.35 8.04
CA HIS A 110 -6.82 -9.40 7.19
C HIS A 110 -7.53 -9.44 5.84
N PHE A 111 -6.87 -10.07 4.86
CA PHE A 111 -7.50 -10.45 3.61
C PHE A 111 -7.16 -11.89 3.25
N VAL A 112 -8.05 -12.54 2.50
CA VAL A 112 -7.92 -13.95 2.14
C VAL A 112 -7.66 -14.08 0.63
N ILE A 113 -6.62 -14.81 0.24
CA ILE A 113 -6.13 -14.88 -1.15
C ILE A 113 -5.59 -16.29 -1.46
N HIS A 114 -5.51 -16.67 -2.74
CA HIS A 114 -4.88 -17.94 -3.14
C HIS A 114 -3.35 -17.83 -3.16
N ALA A 115 -2.66 -18.85 -2.66
CA ALA A 115 -1.21 -18.96 -2.75
C ALA A 115 -0.77 -19.45 -4.14
N TRP A 116 0.21 -18.77 -4.74
CA TRP A 116 0.97 -19.25 -5.88
C TRP A 116 2.42 -19.52 -5.46
N ARG A 117 2.78 -20.80 -5.47
CA ARG A 117 4.13 -21.26 -5.13
C ARG A 117 5.11 -20.93 -6.25
N THR A 118 6.20 -20.24 -5.93
CA THR A 118 7.22 -19.87 -6.92
C THR A 118 8.59 -19.66 -6.25
N GLU A 119 9.67 -20.17 -6.86
CA GLU A 119 11.04 -19.88 -6.44
C GLU A 119 11.51 -18.47 -6.89
N GLY A 120 10.68 -17.75 -7.66
CA GLY A 120 10.94 -16.37 -8.08
C GLY A 120 10.80 -15.31 -6.98
N ILE A 121 10.56 -15.72 -5.73
CA ILE A 121 10.46 -14.84 -4.56
C ILE A 121 11.32 -15.36 -3.42
N ARG A 122 11.98 -14.47 -2.67
CA ARG A 122 12.86 -14.85 -1.55
C ARG A 122 12.05 -15.45 -0.39
N PRO A 123 12.53 -16.51 0.29
CA PRO A 123 11.97 -16.94 1.58
C PRO A 123 11.87 -15.79 2.59
N GLY A 124 10.78 -15.75 3.37
CA GLY A 124 10.51 -14.63 4.28
C GLY A 124 9.82 -13.43 3.62
N VAL A 125 9.59 -13.46 2.30
CA VAL A 125 8.93 -12.41 1.53
C VAL A 125 7.76 -13.00 0.76
N VAL A 126 6.63 -12.30 0.78
CA VAL A 126 5.45 -12.59 -0.04
C VAL A 126 5.07 -11.38 -0.87
N ALA A 127 4.40 -11.58 -2.00
CA ALA A 127 4.01 -10.48 -2.87
C ALA A 127 2.60 -10.68 -3.43
N ALA A 128 1.77 -9.63 -3.36
CA ALA A 128 0.45 -9.62 -4.00
C ALA A 128 0.26 -8.27 -4.69
N SER A 129 -0.21 -8.27 -5.94
CA SER A 129 -0.19 -7.06 -6.75
C SER A 129 -1.38 -6.15 -6.46
N HIS A 130 -1.17 -4.85 -6.28
CA HIS A 130 -2.26 -3.89 -5.99
C HIS A 130 -3.21 -3.62 -7.18
N HIS A 131 -3.01 -4.24 -8.35
CA HIS A 131 -3.79 -3.93 -9.56
C HIS A 131 -5.26 -4.35 -9.50
N MET A 132 -5.58 -5.37 -8.70
CA MET A 132 -6.83 -6.11 -8.74
C MET A 132 -7.63 -5.89 -7.46
N GLY A 133 -8.82 -6.51 -7.36
CA GLY A 133 -9.73 -6.34 -6.23
C GLY A 133 -10.69 -5.17 -6.37
N ARG A 134 -11.03 -4.77 -7.60
CA ARG A 134 -12.13 -3.81 -7.77
C ARG A 134 -13.46 -4.48 -7.47
N TRP A 135 -14.33 -3.73 -6.82
CA TRP A 135 -15.62 -4.21 -6.36
C TRP A 135 -16.74 -3.19 -6.61
N ARG A 136 -17.98 -3.67 -6.59
CA ARG A 136 -19.21 -2.89 -6.73
C ARG A 136 -20.31 -3.43 -5.82
N LEU A 137 -21.16 -2.55 -5.31
CA LEU A 137 -22.26 -2.94 -4.41
C LEU A 137 -23.55 -3.35 -5.15
N GLY A 138 -23.72 -2.88 -6.40
CA GLY A 138 -24.91 -3.13 -7.22
C GLY A 138 -24.56 -3.74 -8.56
N ASP A 139 -25.52 -4.42 -9.19
CA ASP A 139 -25.36 -5.09 -10.49
C ASP A 139 -25.32 -4.16 -11.69
N ASP A 140 -25.87 -2.97 -11.54
CA ASP A 140 -25.97 -1.90 -12.53
C ASP A 140 -24.96 -0.76 -12.30
N LYS A 141 -24.25 -0.74 -11.17
CA LYS A 141 -23.37 0.36 -10.76
C LYS A 141 -21.89 0.00 -10.92
N GLY A 142 -21.16 0.77 -11.72
CA GLY A 142 -19.70 0.67 -11.82
C GLY A 142 -19.19 -0.69 -12.32
N ARG A 143 -20.03 -1.44 -13.05
CA ARG A 143 -19.68 -2.74 -13.60
C ARG A 143 -18.57 -2.60 -14.64
N SER A 144 -17.54 -3.44 -14.52
CA SER A 144 -16.40 -3.49 -15.44
C SER A 144 -15.88 -4.92 -15.56
N TRP A 145 -14.94 -5.13 -16.48
CA TRP A 145 -14.30 -6.43 -16.75
C TRP A 145 -13.59 -7.01 -15.51
N GLY A 146 -13.01 -6.14 -14.69
CA GLY A 146 -12.25 -6.50 -13.49
C GLY A 146 -12.91 -6.17 -12.15
N ALA A 147 -14.23 -5.95 -12.11
CA ALA A 147 -14.94 -5.63 -10.87
C ALA A 147 -15.97 -6.71 -10.48
N GLY A 148 -15.77 -7.33 -9.30
CA GLY A 148 -16.72 -8.27 -8.71
C GLY A 148 -17.83 -7.58 -7.92
N LYS A 149 -18.99 -8.22 -7.76
CA LYS A 149 -19.97 -7.76 -6.75
C LYS A 149 -19.35 -7.94 -5.36
N ALA A 150 -19.63 -7.04 -4.43
CA ALA A 150 -19.22 -7.19 -3.04
C ALA A 150 -20.37 -6.81 -2.11
N GLU A 151 -20.40 -7.47 -0.97
CA GLU A 151 -21.24 -7.11 0.16
C GLU A 151 -20.34 -6.51 1.25
N ILE A 152 -20.84 -5.50 1.93
CA ILE A 152 -20.14 -4.86 3.04
C ILE A 152 -21.07 -4.87 4.23
N ASP A 153 -20.57 -5.40 5.33
CA ASP A 153 -21.25 -5.41 6.61
C ASP A 153 -20.32 -4.93 7.72
N ARG A 154 -20.90 -4.79 8.91
CA ARG A 154 -20.20 -4.35 10.10
C ARG A 154 -20.61 -5.23 11.26
N ASP A 155 -19.63 -5.81 11.94
CA ASP A 155 -19.90 -6.69 13.08
C ASP A 155 -20.21 -5.92 14.37
N ALA A 156 -20.51 -6.67 15.44
CA ALA A 156 -20.88 -6.12 16.75
C ALA A 156 -19.74 -5.31 17.39
N GLU A 157 -18.48 -5.62 17.05
CA GLU A 157 -17.29 -4.89 17.50
C GLU A 157 -17.01 -3.66 16.63
N GLY A 158 -17.80 -3.43 15.58
CA GLY A 158 -17.68 -2.28 14.70
C GLY A 158 -16.62 -2.44 13.61
N ARG A 159 -16.11 -3.65 13.38
CA ARG A 159 -15.17 -3.96 12.29
C ARG A 159 -15.93 -4.13 10.99
N TRP A 160 -15.31 -3.71 9.90
CA TRP A 160 -15.88 -3.80 8.56
C TRP A 160 -15.48 -5.11 7.91
N HIS A 161 -16.45 -5.80 7.32
CA HIS A 161 -16.21 -6.97 6.51
C HIS A 161 -16.63 -6.68 5.07
N LEU A 162 -15.85 -7.17 4.13
CA LEU A 162 -16.16 -7.17 2.71
C LEU A 162 -15.99 -8.60 2.21
N SER A 163 -17.09 -9.16 1.72
CA SER A 163 -17.09 -10.43 1.00
C SER A 163 -17.29 -10.15 -0.49
N ARG A 164 -16.62 -10.93 -1.34
CA ARG A 164 -16.73 -10.79 -2.80
C ARG A 164 -17.60 -11.88 -3.39
N GLY A 165 -18.43 -11.47 -4.35
CA GLY A 165 -19.01 -12.36 -5.33
C GLY A 165 -18.08 -12.60 -6.52
N GLU A 166 -18.42 -13.60 -7.32
CA GLU A 166 -17.73 -13.90 -8.56
C GLU A 166 -18.07 -12.89 -9.67
N GLN A 167 -17.14 -12.73 -10.61
CA GLN A 167 -17.46 -12.14 -11.91
C GLN A 167 -18.22 -13.15 -12.77
N GLN A 168 -19.19 -12.64 -13.52
CA GLN A 168 -20.06 -13.44 -14.39
C GLN A 168 -20.33 -12.69 -15.69
N PRO A 169 -20.58 -13.42 -16.79
CA PRO A 169 -21.15 -12.84 -18.00
C PRO A 169 -22.35 -11.95 -17.73
N TYR A 170 -22.55 -10.94 -18.58
CA TYR A 170 -23.73 -10.11 -18.55
C TYR A 170 -24.08 -9.50 -19.88
N GLU A 171 -25.33 -9.10 -20.01
CA GLU A 171 -25.81 -8.35 -21.16
C GLU A 171 -25.41 -6.88 -21.03
N SER A 172 -24.86 -6.32 -22.11
CA SER A 172 -24.60 -4.89 -22.25
C SER A 172 -24.50 -4.52 -23.74
N ALA A 173 -24.25 -3.24 -24.02
CA ALA A 173 -24.00 -2.79 -25.40
C ALA A 173 -22.71 -3.36 -26.01
N ASP A 174 -21.74 -3.82 -25.20
CA ASP A 174 -20.58 -4.57 -25.68
C ASP A 174 -20.88 -6.08 -25.63
N PRO A 175 -21.05 -6.76 -26.77
CA PRO A 175 -21.45 -8.17 -26.81
C PRO A 175 -20.40 -9.11 -26.17
N ASP A 176 -19.15 -8.67 -26.02
CA ASP A 176 -18.11 -9.49 -25.39
C ASP A 176 -18.33 -9.63 -23.87
N THR A 177 -19.14 -8.76 -23.25
CA THR A 177 -19.50 -8.91 -21.82
C THR A 177 -20.28 -10.20 -21.53
N GLY A 178 -21.00 -10.73 -22.52
CA GLY A 178 -21.65 -12.05 -22.45
C GLY A 178 -20.70 -13.24 -22.58
N ARG A 179 -19.40 -12.99 -22.81
CA ARG A 179 -18.36 -14.01 -23.04
C ARG A 179 -17.33 -14.10 -21.91
N ILE A 180 -17.50 -13.34 -20.84
CA ILE A 180 -16.57 -13.33 -19.70
C ILE A 180 -16.54 -14.73 -19.08
N TRP A 181 -15.40 -15.41 -19.17
CA TRP A 181 -15.23 -16.78 -18.67
C TRP A 181 -14.50 -16.85 -17.32
N TRP A 182 -13.89 -15.75 -16.88
CA TRP A 182 -13.22 -15.66 -15.58
C TRP A 182 -14.16 -15.21 -14.46
N ARG A 183 -13.94 -15.78 -13.27
CA ARG A 183 -14.70 -15.48 -12.04
C ARG A 183 -13.92 -14.61 -11.07
N ASP A 184 -12.59 -14.71 -11.10
CA ASP A 184 -11.71 -13.95 -10.23
C ASP A 184 -11.56 -12.51 -10.74
N THR A 185 -11.62 -11.55 -9.81
CA THR A 185 -11.35 -10.13 -10.04
C THR A 185 -10.41 -9.54 -8.98
N GLY A 186 -9.84 -10.41 -8.16
CA GLY A 186 -8.85 -10.14 -7.13
C GLY A 186 -9.38 -9.70 -5.77
N VAL A 187 -8.44 -9.55 -4.84
CA VAL A 187 -8.69 -9.08 -3.47
C VAL A 187 -8.23 -7.64 -3.30
N HIS A 188 -9.03 -6.79 -2.63
CA HIS A 188 -8.67 -5.39 -2.37
C HIS A 188 -7.74 -5.25 -1.14
N GLN A 189 -6.54 -5.82 -1.22
CA GLN A 189 -5.58 -5.90 -0.10
C GLN A 189 -5.31 -4.56 0.62
N ASN A 190 -5.27 -3.44 -0.13
CA ASN A 190 -4.90 -2.13 0.42
C ASN A 190 -5.86 -1.62 1.51
N LEU A 191 -7.09 -2.15 1.60
CA LEU A 191 -8.02 -1.79 2.68
C LEU A 191 -7.49 -2.22 4.05
N THR A 192 -6.63 -3.24 4.08
CA THR A 192 -6.02 -3.77 5.29
C THR A 192 -4.67 -3.13 5.61
N PHE A 193 -4.21 -2.13 4.86
CA PHE A 193 -2.91 -1.51 5.15
C PHE A 193 -3.06 -0.37 6.16
N PRO A 194 -2.36 -0.39 7.31
CA PRO A 194 -2.39 0.69 8.28
C PRO A 194 -1.90 2.01 7.69
N VAL A 195 -2.30 3.12 8.30
CA VAL A 195 -1.74 4.44 7.97
C VAL A 195 -0.34 4.56 8.57
N GLN A 196 0.68 4.29 7.75
CA GLN A 196 2.09 4.31 8.14
C GLN A 196 2.95 5.28 7.30
N PRO A 197 2.86 6.59 7.57
CA PRO A 197 3.65 7.60 6.85
C PRO A 197 5.08 7.68 7.39
N ASP A 198 6.07 7.70 6.50
CA ASP A 198 7.46 8.04 6.83
C ASP A 198 7.51 9.36 7.65
N PRO A 199 8.07 9.36 8.88
CA PRO A 199 7.94 10.49 9.80
C PRO A 199 8.56 11.81 9.33
N ILE A 200 9.44 11.75 8.31
CA ILE A 200 10.14 12.91 7.78
C ILE A 200 9.43 13.46 6.54
N SER A 201 9.12 12.60 5.57
CA SER A 201 8.54 13.01 4.28
C SER A 201 7.01 13.02 4.25
N GLY A 202 6.37 12.30 5.17
CA GLY A 202 4.93 12.04 5.18
C GLY A 202 4.46 11.06 4.10
N MET A 203 5.36 10.46 3.33
CA MET A 203 5.02 9.48 2.29
C MET A 203 4.66 8.14 2.91
N HIS A 204 3.65 7.47 2.37
CA HIS A 204 3.22 6.17 2.89
C HIS A 204 4.28 5.09 2.66
N CYS A 205 4.66 4.38 3.72
CA CYS A 205 5.51 3.20 3.66
C CYS A 205 4.68 2.02 3.15
N TRP A 206 4.87 1.58 1.90
CA TRP A 206 3.96 0.59 1.31
C TRP A 206 4.24 -0.87 1.67
N LEU A 207 5.48 -1.21 2.04
CA LEU A 207 5.80 -2.57 2.45
C LEU A 207 5.17 -2.85 3.83
N GLN A 208 4.58 -4.03 3.99
CA GLN A 208 3.82 -4.38 5.20
C GLN A 208 4.51 -5.52 5.94
N LYS A 209 4.58 -5.40 7.27
CA LYS A 209 4.77 -6.57 8.14
C LYS A 209 3.41 -7.29 8.22
N VAL A 210 3.37 -8.54 7.81
CA VAL A 210 2.14 -9.36 7.83
C VAL A 210 2.40 -10.70 8.49
N ARG A 211 1.36 -11.35 8.99
CA ARG A 211 1.39 -12.76 9.36
C ARG A 211 0.63 -13.58 8.34
N VAL A 212 1.32 -14.53 7.71
CA VAL A 212 0.76 -15.44 6.71
C VAL A 212 0.43 -16.76 7.39
N GLU A 213 -0.79 -17.24 7.18
CA GLU A 213 -1.25 -18.56 7.64
C GLU A 213 -2.20 -19.19 6.63
N ALA A 214 -2.38 -20.52 6.72
CA ALA A 214 -3.46 -21.19 6.00
C ALA A 214 -4.80 -20.56 6.39
N ALA A 215 -5.72 -20.44 5.41
CA ALA A 215 -7.05 -19.90 5.66
C ALA A 215 -7.80 -20.74 6.71
N HIS A 216 -8.62 -20.07 7.52
CA HIS A 216 -9.38 -20.70 8.59
C HIS A 216 -10.69 -21.31 8.05
N PRO A 217 -11.31 -22.26 8.78
CA PRO A 217 -12.66 -22.70 8.45
C PRO A 217 -13.62 -21.50 8.39
N GLY A 218 -14.28 -21.30 7.24
CA GLY A 218 -15.18 -20.18 6.98
C GLY A 218 -14.58 -19.01 6.21
N ASP A 219 -13.25 -18.98 6.03
CA ASP A 219 -12.61 -18.03 5.12
C ASP A 219 -12.95 -18.35 3.67
N ASN A 220 -13.34 -17.32 2.92
CA ASN A 220 -13.57 -17.41 1.48
C ASN A 220 -12.58 -16.51 0.74
N TYR A 221 -12.28 -16.90 -0.49
CA TYR A 221 -11.39 -16.11 -1.33
C TYR A 221 -11.91 -14.68 -1.50
N GLY A 222 -11.03 -13.73 -1.17
CA GLY A 222 -11.23 -12.28 -1.20
C GLY A 222 -12.13 -11.69 -0.12
N ASP A 223 -12.38 -12.44 0.95
CA ASP A 223 -12.81 -11.86 2.21
C ASP A 223 -11.77 -10.85 2.69
N VAL A 224 -12.25 -9.72 3.21
CA VAL A 224 -11.45 -8.64 3.77
C VAL A 224 -12.12 -8.17 5.06
N MET A 225 -11.35 -8.08 6.13
CA MET A 225 -11.80 -7.49 7.40
C MET A 225 -10.89 -6.31 7.76
N VAL A 226 -11.49 -5.21 8.22
CA VAL A 226 -10.78 -3.99 8.62
C VAL A 226 -11.31 -3.45 9.94
N ASP A 227 -10.39 -3.17 10.86
CA ASP A 227 -10.60 -2.50 12.13
C ASP A 227 -10.13 -1.04 12.03
N THR A 228 -11.08 -0.11 11.99
CA THR A 228 -10.80 1.33 11.84
C THR A 228 -10.21 1.94 13.11
N ASP A 229 -10.51 1.38 14.28
CA ASP A 229 -9.98 1.88 15.55
C ASP A 229 -8.50 1.53 15.68
N LYS A 230 -8.11 0.30 15.30
CA LYS A 230 -6.70 -0.08 15.17
C LYS A 230 -5.97 0.77 14.12
N SER A 231 -6.61 1.07 13.00
CA SER A 231 -6.03 1.97 12.00
C SER A 231 -5.71 3.35 12.57
N HIS A 232 -6.60 3.90 13.39
CA HIS A 232 -6.38 5.18 14.05
C HIS A 232 -5.32 5.10 15.16
N GLN A 233 -5.24 3.99 15.90
CA GLN A 233 -4.20 3.77 16.91
C GLN A 233 -2.81 3.68 16.27
N LEU A 234 -2.64 2.86 15.23
CA LEU A 234 -1.38 2.76 14.49
C LEU A 234 -0.99 4.10 13.87
N TYR A 235 -1.93 4.85 13.30
CA TYR A 235 -1.65 6.22 12.85
C TYR A 235 -1.03 7.09 13.96
N LYS A 236 -1.54 7.02 15.19
CA LYS A 236 -0.99 7.79 16.32
C LYS A 236 0.42 7.33 16.71
N GLU A 237 0.71 6.04 16.62
CA GLU A 237 2.07 5.52 16.84
C GLU A 237 3.07 6.10 15.83
N TRP A 238 2.70 6.13 14.54
CA TRP A 238 3.52 6.75 13.50
C TRP A 238 3.63 8.26 13.65
N LEU A 239 2.54 8.94 14.02
CA LEU A 239 2.55 10.38 14.30
C LEU A 239 3.51 10.71 15.45
N ALA A 240 3.60 9.86 16.48
CA ALA A 240 4.50 10.05 17.61
C ALA A 240 6.00 9.97 17.22
N MET A 241 6.33 9.39 16.06
CA MET A 241 7.70 9.36 15.53
C MET A 241 8.08 10.67 14.81
N THR A 242 7.12 11.56 14.55
CA THR A 242 7.37 12.83 13.86
C THR A 242 7.97 13.88 14.80
N ARG A 243 8.63 14.89 14.24
CA ARG A 243 9.11 16.07 14.97
C ARG A 243 8.17 17.24 14.68
N PRO A 244 7.61 17.91 15.72
CA PRO A 244 6.65 18.97 15.51
C PRO A 244 7.31 20.15 14.78
N GLY A 245 6.56 20.76 13.86
CA GLY A 245 6.91 22.07 13.31
C GLY A 245 6.56 23.22 14.27
N PRO A 246 6.74 24.47 13.83
CA PRO A 246 7.29 24.86 12.54
C PRO A 246 8.81 24.65 12.45
N GLY A 247 9.33 24.62 11.23
CA GLY A 247 10.76 24.70 10.97
C GLY A 247 11.29 26.15 11.00
N PRO A 248 12.52 26.36 10.51
CA PRO A 248 13.12 27.69 10.35
C PRO A 248 12.18 28.70 9.69
N GLU A 249 12.28 29.96 10.09
CA GLU A 249 11.46 31.08 9.58
C GLU A 249 9.95 30.87 9.76
N ASN A 250 9.55 30.06 10.75
CA ASN A 250 8.15 29.76 11.05
C ASN A 250 7.42 29.08 9.86
N LEU A 251 8.14 28.25 9.10
CA LEU A 251 7.63 27.56 7.92
C LEU A 251 7.18 26.12 8.24
N ARG A 252 6.12 25.66 7.59
CA ARG A 252 5.62 24.27 7.65
C ARG A 252 6.45 23.29 6.83
N ARG A 253 7.19 23.77 5.83
CA ARG A 253 8.06 22.97 4.93
C ARG A 253 9.10 23.86 4.22
N PRO A 254 10.28 23.33 3.81
CA PRO A 254 11.24 24.10 3.02
C PRO A 254 10.66 24.62 1.69
N LEU A 255 10.93 25.89 1.37
CA LEU A 255 10.45 26.53 0.13
C LEU A 255 11.12 25.97 -1.13
N TRP A 256 12.31 25.39 -1.02
CA TRP A 256 13.06 24.86 -2.16
C TRP A 256 12.70 23.42 -2.54
N PHE A 257 11.88 22.71 -1.75
CA PHE A 257 11.44 21.37 -2.12
C PHE A 257 10.46 21.43 -3.30
N ALA A 258 10.72 20.59 -4.31
CA ALA A 258 9.86 20.46 -5.47
C ALA A 258 8.48 19.92 -5.07
N ARG A 259 7.43 20.46 -5.69
CA ARG A 259 6.05 20.03 -5.45
C ARG A 259 5.23 20.21 -6.74
N PRO A 260 4.48 19.19 -7.19
CA PRO A 260 3.45 19.39 -8.19
C PRO A 260 2.42 20.39 -7.68
N VAL A 261 2.08 21.40 -8.48
CA VAL A 261 1.14 22.47 -8.07
C VAL A 261 1.63 23.19 -6.80
N LYS A 262 2.87 23.70 -6.85
CA LYS A 262 3.51 24.40 -5.73
C LYS A 262 2.68 25.63 -5.31
N PRO A 263 2.21 25.71 -4.05
CA PRO A 263 1.44 26.86 -3.61
C PRO A 263 2.35 28.10 -3.43
N LEU A 264 1.74 29.27 -3.26
CA LEU A 264 2.44 30.50 -2.93
C LEU A 264 3.26 30.34 -1.63
N ALA A 265 4.38 31.03 -1.52
CA ALA A 265 5.26 30.94 -0.34
C ALA A 265 4.54 31.29 0.97
N THR A 266 3.56 32.19 0.94
CA THR A 266 2.72 32.55 2.09
C THR A 266 1.95 31.35 2.67
N ALA A 267 1.57 30.37 1.84
CA ALA A 267 0.87 29.16 2.29
C ALA A 267 1.76 28.22 3.13
N TYR A 268 3.07 28.47 3.18
CA TYR A 268 4.00 27.70 3.99
C TYR A 268 4.16 28.28 5.40
N VAL A 269 3.73 29.52 5.66
CA VAL A 269 3.89 30.14 6.99
C VAL A 269 2.95 29.48 7.99
N TYR A 270 3.45 29.20 9.18
CA TYR A 270 2.66 28.69 10.28
C TYR A 270 2.04 29.87 11.05
N GLU A 271 0.76 30.14 10.82
CA GLU A 271 0.03 31.16 11.58
C GLU A 271 -0.32 30.60 12.97
N SER A 272 0.39 31.06 14.00
CA SER A 272 0.07 30.78 15.40
C SER A 272 -1.13 31.64 15.84
N GLY A 273 -2.35 31.30 15.42
CA GLY A 273 -3.51 32.14 15.71
C GLY A 273 -4.83 31.61 15.16
N GLY A 274 -5.32 30.52 15.70
CA GLY A 274 -6.67 30.03 15.46
C GLY A 274 -7.01 28.92 16.42
N THR A 275 -7.62 29.26 17.56
CA THR A 275 -8.34 28.33 18.44
C THR A 275 -9.27 27.47 17.59
N THR A 276 -8.98 26.18 17.48
CA THR A 276 -9.95 25.19 17.00
C THR A 276 -10.85 24.84 18.18
N GLY A 277 -12.06 25.42 18.19
CA GLY A 277 -13.21 24.86 18.89
C GLY A 277 -13.79 23.68 18.14
#